data_AF-A0A3M6V2E8-F1
#
_entry.id   AF-A0A3M6V2E8-F1
#
_cell.length_a   1.000
_cell.length_b   1.000
_cell.length_c   1.000
_cell.angle_alpha   90.00
_cell.angle_beta   90.00
_cell.angle_gamma   90.00
#
_symmetry.space_group_name_H-M   'P 1'
#
loop_
_entity.id
_entity.type
_entity.pdbx_description
1 polymer ?
#
loop_
_entity_poly.entity_id
_entity_poly.type
_entity_poly.pdbx_seq_one_letter_code
_entity_poly.pdbx_strand_id
1 'polypeptide(L)'
;AYQGLGQFKTAIQYHQRLLEIAKEVGDKAREGISYGGLGIAYQGLRQFKTAIQYHQRRLEIAKEVGDKAREGTSYGSLGNAYEGLRQFKTAIQYHQRHLEIAKEVGDKAGEGRSYCLLGRIHHGQRELETAIECFQRHLEISKEVGDKTGEACSLCSLGSSFECQRNLMMAFDCYYSSVELYDDIRASLQLNDHWKICYRNQYQVAYKGLWRINLNRGQVVKALLATEKGRAQALRDLMVTKYQPGDSLTPSASRTSLRWVPLSTVFIAINGPCVYFWVCLSENNIQMREVHVNKYKYGDELEFFIQLLNKTALREISKRDTVTIENPPFDSPTEEEVVNDVIRVDVRHSQSSALKKLYDIIVTPIADLIEGNDEITFIPEGPFCLVPYAALQDPNSSYLSDSSRIRVLPSLTTLQLIHDCPADFHMKTGVLLVGDPCFKHIIYERRLLVQLPGARKEVEMIGRILNVSPLTGEMATKDEVLKRISSVALIHIAAHGKMENWRSYPGTKYHKR
;
A
#
# COMPACT_ATOMS: atom_id res chain seq x y z
N ALA A 1 1.38 -22.33 -13.09
CA ALA A 1 2.01 -21.04 -13.50
C ALA A 1 0.97 -19.91 -13.68
N TYR A 2 0.06 -20.01 -14.66
CA TYR A 2 -0.90 -18.93 -14.98
C TYR A 2 -1.87 -18.52 -13.86
N GLN A 3 -2.29 -19.48 -13.02
CA GLN A 3 -3.11 -19.18 -11.84
C GLN A 3 -2.36 -18.32 -10.83
N GLY A 4 -1.07 -18.62 -10.62
CA GLY A 4 -0.15 -17.76 -9.90
C GLY A 4 -0.24 -16.37 -10.48
N LEU A 5 0.10 -16.18 -11.78
CA LEU A 5 0.10 -14.90 -12.51
C LEU A 5 -1.20 -14.09 -12.45
N GLY A 6 -2.32 -14.68 -12.03
CA GLY A 6 -3.63 -14.04 -12.11
C GLY A 6 -4.25 -14.03 -13.48
N GLN A 7 -3.66 -14.79 -14.40
CA GLN A 7 -4.18 -15.01 -15.73
C GLN A 7 -5.19 -16.15 -15.69
N PHE A 8 -6.28 -15.95 -14.93
CA PHE A 8 -7.27 -17.00 -14.67
C PHE A 8 -7.98 -17.48 -15.94
N LYS A 9 -8.25 -16.59 -16.90
CA LYS A 9 -8.86 -16.96 -18.18
C LYS A 9 -7.97 -17.92 -18.98
N THR A 10 -6.68 -17.63 -19.04
CA THR A 10 -5.68 -18.49 -19.68
C THR A 10 -5.56 -19.82 -18.93
N ALA A 11 -5.53 -19.79 -17.59
CA ALA A 11 -5.52 -20.99 -16.79
C ALA A 11 -6.73 -21.90 -17.05
N ILE A 12 -7.93 -21.33 -17.20
CA ILE A 12 -9.15 -22.07 -17.53
C ILE A 12 -9.00 -22.83 -18.85
N GLN A 13 -8.47 -22.18 -19.90
CA GLN A 13 -8.28 -22.83 -21.21
C GLN A 13 -7.36 -24.06 -21.11
N TYR A 14 -6.23 -23.94 -20.39
CA TYR A 14 -5.31 -25.06 -20.22
C TYR A 14 -5.92 -26.18 -19.36
N HIS A 15 -6.63 -25.85 -18.28
CA HIS A 15 -7.27 -26.87 -17.45
C HIS A 15 -8.47 -27.55 -18.14
N GLN A 16 -9.19 -26.86 -19.03
CA GLN A 16 -10.24 -27.46 -19.87
C GLN A 16 -9.64 -28.47 -20.84
N ARG A 17 -8.55 -28.10 -21.53
CA ARG A 17 -7.85 -29.03 -22.43
C ARG A 17 -7.27 -30.24 -21.69
N LEU A 18 -6.71 -30.03 -20.50
CA LEU A 18 -6.24 -31.15 -19.66
C LEU A 18 -7.40 -32.07 -19.25
N LEU A 19 -8.57 -31.50 -18.92
CA LEU A 19 -9.75 -32.26 -18.57
C LEU A 19 -10.28 -33.11 -19.74
N GLU A 20 -10.30 -32.55 -20.96
CA GLU A 20 -10.68 -33.27 -22.18
C GLU A 20 -9.77 -34.48 -22.41
N ILE A 21 -8.45 -34.25 -22.39
CA ILE A 21 -7.46 -35.32 -22.56
C ILE A 21 -7.62 -36.38 -21.46
N ALA A 22 -7.77 -35.97 -20.20
CA ALA A 22 -7.91 -36.89 -19.07
C ALA A 22 -9.15 -37.79 -19.22
N LYS A 23 -10.26 -37.25 -19.73
CA LYS A 23 -11.47 -38.02 -20.03
C LYS A 23 -11.28 -38.99 -21.19
N GLU A 24 -10.62 -38.54 -22.27
CA GLU A 24 -10.32 -39.38 -23.44
C GLU A 24 -9.45 -40.59 -23.05
N VAL A 25 -8.48 -40.40 -22.16
CA VAL A 25 -7.60 -41.49 -21.69
C VAL A 25 -8.15 -42.26 -20.49
N GLY A 26 -9.30 -41.87 -19.93
CA GLY A 26 -9.91 -42.50 -18.75
C GLY A 26 -9.14 -42.31 -17.44
N ASP A 27 -8.25 -41.31 -17.34
CA ASP A 27 -7.45 -41.04 -16.15
C ASP A 27 -8.23 -40.20 -15.12
N LYS A 28 -8.95 -40.89 -14.23
CA LYS A 28 -9.73 -40.26 -13.16
C LYS A 28 -8.90 -39.36 -12.25
N ALA A 29 -7.66 -39.72 -11.95
CA ALA A 29 -6.80 -38.91 -11.10
C ALA A 29 -6.46 -37.56 -11.76
N ARG A 30 -6.20 -37.53 -13.07
CA ARG A 30 -5.98 -36.30 -13.83
C ARG A 30 -7.26 -35.50 -14.07
N GLU A 31 -8.41 -36.17 -14.22
CA GLU A 31 -9.71 -35.47 -14.23
C GLU A 31 -9.89 -34.67 -12.94
N GLY A 32 -9.63 -35.27 -11.77
CA GLY A 32 -9.72 -34.59 -10.47
C GLY A 32 -8.77 -33.39 -10.35
N ILE A 33 -7.52 -33.51 -10.79
CA ILE A 33 -6.56 -32.39 -10.82
C ILE A 33 -7.08 -31.25 -11.69
N SER A 34 -7.62 -31.57 -12.86
CA SER A 34 -8.13 -30.58 -13.81
C SER A 34 -9.34 -29.83 -13.23
N TYR A 35 -10.28 -30.54 -12.61
CA TYR A 35 -11.41 -29.94 -11.92
C TYR A 35 -10.97 -29.04 -10.76
N GLY A 36 -9.97 -29.46 -9.97
CA GLY A 36 -9.38 -28.60 -8.93
C GLY A 36 -8.77 -27.32 -9.48
N GLY A 37 -8.03 -27.42 -10.60
CA GLY A 37 -7.48 -26.27 -11.30
C GLY A 37 -8.56 -25.31 -11.83
N LEU A 38 -9.62 -25.84 -12.42
CA LEU A 38 -10.77 -25.03 -12.84
C LEU A 38 -11.43 -24.34 -11.65
N GLY A 39 -11.69 -25.07 -10.57
CA GLY A 39 -12.30 -24.51 -9.36
C GLY A 39 -11.51 -23.33 -8.79
N ILE A 40 -10.17 -23.46 -8.68
CA ILE A 40 -9.29 -22.37 -8.24
C ILE A 40 -9.34 -21.18 -9.20
N ALA A 41 -9.33 -21.42 -10.52
CA ALA A 41 -9.36 -20.33 -11.50
C ALA A 41 -10.69 -19.57 -11.48
N TYR A 42 -11.82 -20.28 -11.33
CA TYR A 42 -13.14 -19.66 -11.18
C TYR A 42 -13.30 -18.92 -9.85
N GLN A 43 -12.71 -19.41 -8.76
CA GLN A 43 -12.57 -18.67 -7.50
C GLN A 43 -11.81 -17.35 -7.71
N GLY A 44 -10.69 -17.38 -8.43
CA GLY A 44 -9.92 -16.19 -8.78
C GLY A 44 -10.72 -15.15 -9.59
N LEU A 45 -11.67 -15.61 -10.40
CA LEU A 45 -12.64 -14.76 -11.12
C LEU A 45 -13.84 -14.31 -10.27
N ARG A 46 -13.90 -14.69 -8.99
CA ARG A 46 -15.04 -14.50 -8.07
C ARG A 46 -16.34 -15.16 -8.54
N GLN A 47 -16.25 -16.19 -9.37
CA GLN A 47 -17.39 -17.01 -9.82
C GLN A 47 -17.55 -18.21 -8.88
N PHE A 48 -17.90 -17.92 -7.62
CA PHE A 48 -17.88 -18.92 -6.55
C PHE A 48 -18.85 -20.09 -6.76
N LYS A 49 -20.05 -19.84 -7.33
CA LYS A 49 -21.01 -20.91 -7.65
C LYS A 49 -20.43 -21.92 -8.64
N THR A 50 -19.77 -21.43 -9.69
CA THR A 50 -19.11 -22.28 -10.69
C THR A 50 -17.92 -23.03 -10.08
N ALA A 51 -17.14 -22.36 -9.23
CA ALA A 51 -16.04 -23.02 -8.53
C ALA A 51 -16.50 -24.16 -7.61
N ILE A 52 -17.64 -23.98 -6.91
CA ILE A 52 -18.24 -25.03 -6.07
C ILE A 52 -18.56 -26.27 -6.90
N GLN A 53 -19.15 -26.11 -8.09
CA GLN A 53 -19.45 -27.25 -8.97
C GLN A 53 -18.20 -28.04 -9.32
N TYR A 54 -17.11 -27.35 -9.68
CA TYR A 54 -15.85 -27.99 -10.01
C TYR A 54 -15.15 -28.63 -8.81
N HIS A 55 -15.16 -27.99 -7.64
CA HIS A 55 -14.61 -28.56 -6.42
C HIS A 55 -15.42 -29.76 -5.94
N GLN A 56 -16.73 -29.78 -6.16
CA GLN A 56 -17.59 -30.93 -5.86
C GLN A 56 -17.26 -32.12 -6.76
N ARG A 57 -17.05 -31.90 -8.07
CA ARG A 57 -16.56 -32.96 -8.98
C ARG A 57 -15.20 -33.49 -8.60
N ARG A 58 -14.28 -32.62 -8.18
CA ARG A 58 -12.98 -33.04 -7.65
C ARG A 58 -13.15 -33.90 -6.38
N LEU A 59 -14.05 -33.51 -5.48
CA LEU A 59 -14.33 -34.24 -4.25
C LEU A 59 -14.91 -35.64 -4.53
N GLU A 60 -15.87 -35.75 -5.46
CA GLU A 60 -16.44 -37.03 -5.91
C GLU A 60 -15.34 -37.97 -6.41
N ILE A 61 -14.50 -37.49 -7.33
CA ILE A 61 -13.38 -38.26 -7.87
C ILE A 61 -12.38 -38.65 -6.78
N ALA A 62 -12.04 -37.73 -5.86
CA ALA A 62 -11.10 -38.02 -4.77
C ALA A 62 -11.60 -39.17 -3.88
N LYS A 63 -12.92 -39.23 -3.64
CA LYS A 63 -13.56 -40.34 -2.92
C LYS A 63 -13.57 -41.63 -3.74
N GLU A 64 -13.88 -41.56 -5.03
CA GLU A 64 -13.86 -42.71 -5.94
C GLU A 64 -12.48 -43.38 -6.01
N VAL A 65 -11.41 -42.59 -6.05
CA VAL A 65 -10.02 -43.10 -6.13
C VAL A 65 -9.39 -43.36 -4.75
N GLY A 66 -10.10 -43.07 -3.66
CA GLY A 66 -9.62 -43.25 -2.28
C GLY A 66 -8.49 -42.29 -1.85
N ASP A 67 -8.30 -41.16 -2.54
CA ASP A 67 -7.25 -40.18 -2.22
C ASP A 67 -7.73 -39.22 -1.12
N LYS A 68 -7.45 -39.59 0.14
CA LYS A 68 -7.81 -38.82 1.33
C LYS A 68 -7.21 -37.41 1.35
N ALA A 69 -5.96 -37.24 0.92
CA ALA A 69 -5.31 -35.93 0.88
C ALA A 69 -6.02 -34.97 -0.10
N ARG A 70 -6.42 -35.46 -1.27
CA ARG A 70 -7.24 -34.69 -2.23
C ARG A 70 -8.66 -34.49 -1.75
N GLU A 71 -9.25 -35.43 -1.03
CA GLU A 71 -10.56 -35.27 -0.36
C GLU A 71 -10.51 -34.06 0.57
N GLY A 72 -9.53 -34.01 1.47
CA GLY A 72 -9.29 -32.89 2.38
C GLY A 72 -9.09 -31.56 1.63
N THR A 73 -8.21 -31.53 0.63
CA THR A 73 -7.95 -30.32 -0.16
C THR A 73 -9.22 -29.80 -0.86
N SER A 74 -10.09 -30.70 -1.31
CA SER A 74 -11.37 -30.35 -1.96
C SER A 74 -12.33 -29.74 -0.96
N TYR A 75 -12.42 -30.29 0.26
CA TYR A 75 -13.22 -29.70 1.34
C TYR A 75 -12.72 -28.31 1.75
N GLY A 76 -11.40 -28.11 1.89
CA GLY A 76 -10.85 -26.78 2.17
C GLY A 76 -11.15 -25.78 1.05
N SER A 77 -11.09 -26.24 -0.21
CA SER A 77 -11.42 -25.40 -1.38
C SER A 77 -12.90 -25.04 -1.46
N LEU A 78 -13.79 -25.98 -1.10
CA LEU A 78 -15.24 -25.73 -0.97
C LEU A 78 -15.51 -24.72 0.14
N GLY A 79 -14.89 -24.87 1.32
CA GLY A 79 -15.00 -23.93 2.43
C GLY A 79 -14.69 -22.49 2.00
N ASN A 80 -13.56 -22.30 1.30
CA ASN A 80 -13.18 -20.99 0.74
C ASN A 80 -14.23 -20.46 -0.27
N ALA A 81 -14.83 -21.32 -1.09
CA ALA A 81 -15.83 -20.90 -2.06
C ALA A 81 -17.14 -20.47 -1.38
N TYR A 82 -17.57 -21.19 -0.34
CA TYR A 82 -18.75 -20.86 0.46
C TYR A 82 -18.54 -19.60 1.31
N GLU A 83 -17.33 -19.38 1.83
CA GLU A 83 -16.95 -18.12 2.46
C GLU A 83 -17.03 -16.95 1.48
N GLY A 84 -16.57 -17.14 0.23
CA GLY A 84 -16.73 -16.15 -0.84
C GLY A 84 -18.19 -15.80 -1.16
N LEU A 85 -19.12 -16.74 -0.93
CA LEU A 85 -20.57 -16.52 -1.01
C LEU A 85 -21.19 -15.96 0.29
N ARG A 86 -20.37 -15.70 1.32
CA ARG A 86 -20.79 -15.31 2.68
C ARG A 86 -21.69 -16.33 3.38
N GLN A 87 -21.60 -17.61 2.99
CA GLN A 87 -22.31 -18.72 3.63
C GLN A 87 -21.44 -19.33 4.75
N PHE A 88 -21.23 -18.55 5.82
CA PHE A 88 -20.24 -18.86 6.86
C PHE A 88 -20.50 -20.19 7.60
N LYS A 89 -21.76 -20.51 7.91
CA LYS A 89 -22.11 -21.78 8.59
C LYS A 89 -21.67 -23.00 7.76
N THR A 90 -21.91 -22.96 6.45
CA THR A 90 -21.51 -24.03 5.53
C THR A 90 -19.99 -24.06 5.34
N ALA A 91 -19.34 -22.89 5.28
CA ALA A 91 -17.88 -22.81 5.20
C ALA A 91 -17.21 -23.45 6.44
N ILE A 92 -17.73 -23.21 7.64
CA ILE A 92 -17.24 -23.83 8.89
C ILE A 92 -17.31 -25.35 8.81
N GLN A 93 -18.45 -25.92 8.37
CA GLN A 93 -18.60 -27.37 8.22
C GLN A 93 -17.55 -27.96 7.28
N TYR A 94 -17.28 -27.30 6.15
CA TYR A 94 -16.28 -27.74 5.19
C TYR A 94 -14.84 -27.59 5.70
N HIS A 95 -14.52 -26.51 6.41
CA HIS A 95 -13.20 -26.32 7.03
C HIS A 95 -12.96 -27.30 8.18
N GLN A 96 -13.99 -27.62 8.97
CA GLN A 96 -13.92 -28.64 10.02
C GLN A 96 -13.64 -30.02 9.41
N ARG A 97 -14.31 -30.36 8.30
CA ARG A 97 -14.05 -31.62 7.60
C ARG A 97 -12.64 -31.69 7.00
N HIS A 98 -12.15 -30.58 6.46
CA HIS A 98 -10.75 -30.46 6.01
C HIS A 98 -9.77 -30.64 7.18
N LEU A 99 -10.06 -30.06 8.35
CA LEU A 99 -9.24 -30.20 9.56
C LEU A 99 -9.17 -31.67 10.03
N GLU A 100 -10.30 -32.36 10.08
CA GLU A 100 -10.37 -33.78 10.46
C GLU A 100 -9.50 -34.64 9.53
N ILE A 101 -9.63 -34.46 8.22
CA ILE A 101 -8.86 -35.23 7.23
C ILE A 101 -7.38 -34.84 7.29
N ALA A 102 -7.04 -33.56 7.45
CA ALA A 102 -5.65 -33.12 7.59
C ALA A 102 -4.96 -33.80 8.78
N LYS A 103 -5.67 -33.96 9.91
CA LYS A 103 -5.18 -34.72 11.07
C LYS A 103 -5.04 -36.21 10.76
N GLU A 104 -6.04 -36.81 10.08
CA GLU A 104 -6.03 -38.23 9.69
C GLU A 104 -4.83 -38.57 8.80
N VAL A 105 -4.48 -37.71 7.84
CA VAL A 105 -3.37 -37.93 6.90
C VAL A 105 -2.03 -37.36 7.37
N GLY A 106 -1.98 -36.72 8.55
CA GLY A 106 -0.77 -36.08 9.08
C GLY A 106 -0.32 -34.81 8.33
N ASP A 107 -1.19 -34.14 7.58
CA ASP A 107 -0.90 -32.86 6.91
C ASP A 107 -0.97 -31.70 7.93
N LYS A 108 0.14 -31.50 8.64
CA LYS A 108 0.29 -30.38 9.60
C LYS A 108 0.06 -29.01 8.96
N ALA A 109 0.56 -28.78 7.76
CA ALA A 109 0.32 -27.52 7.06
C ALA A 109 -1.17 -27.32 6.73
N GLY A 110 -1.88 -28.39 6.37
CA GLY A 110 -3.34 -28.42 6.18
C GLY A 110 -4.12 -28.17 7.46
N GLU A 111 -3.68 -28.74 8.58
CA GLU A 111 -4.22 -28.49 9.91
C GLU A 111 -4.14 -27.00 10.26
N GLY A 112 -2.96 -26.41 10.11
CA GLY A 112 -2.73 -24.97 10.34
C GLY A 112 -3.62 -24.09 9.47
N ARG A 113 -3.69 -24.36 8.15
CA ARG A 113 -4.56 -23.61 7.24
C ARG A 113 -6.03 -23.66 7.67
N SER A 114 -6.53 -24.81 8.13
CA SER A 114 -7.90 -24.95 8.63
C SER A 114 -8.15 -24.08 9.85
N TYR A 115 -7.26 -24.14 10.84
CA TYR A 115 -7.38 -23.34 12.05
C TYR A 115 -7.34 -21.83 11.74
N CYS A 116 -6.46 -21.38 10.85
CA CYS A 116 -6.43 -19.98 10.43
C CYS A 116 -7.76 -19.53 9.80
N LEU A 117 -8.36 -20.35 8.95
CA LEU A 117 -9.62 -20.03 8.25
C LEU A 117 -10.81 -20.05 9.20
N LEU A 118 -10.91 -21.06 10.07
CA LEU A 118 -11.93 -21.12 11.12
C LEU A 118 -11.83 -19.91 12.04
N GLY A 119 -10.62 -19.58 12.51
CA GLY A 119 -10.39 -18.41 13.35
C GLY A 119 -10.83 -17.11 12.70
N ARG A 120 -10.59 -16.93 11.39
CA ARG A 120 -11.06 -15.76 10.63
C ARG A 120 -12.59 -15.68 10.60
N ILE A 121 -13.28 -16.80 10.38
CA ILE A 121 -14.74 -16.82 10.34
C ILE A 121 -15.33 -16.51 11.72
N HIS A 122 -14.83 -17.15 12.78
CA HIS A 122 -15.27 -16.90 14.16
C HIS A 122 -14.99 -15.45 14.60
N HIS A 123 -13.83 -14.89 14.23
CA HIS A 123 -13.52 -13.47 14.47
C HIS A 123 -14.56 -12.55 13.82
N GLY A 124 -14.91 -12.83 12.56
CA GLY A 124 -15.95 -12.08 11.83
C GLY A 124 -17.35 -12.21 12.45
N GLN A 125 -17.64 -13.31 13.13
CA GLN A 125 -18.89 -13.56 13.87
C GLN A 125 -18.89 -12.98 15.29
N ARG A 126 -17.80 -12.33 15.73
CA ARG A 126 -17.59 -11.83 17.10
C ARG A 126 -17.47 -12.92 18.17
N GLU A 127 -17.17 -14.16 17.77
CA GLU A 127 -16.82 -15.26 18.66
C GLU A 127 -15.30 -15.22 18.93
N LEU A 128 -14.88 -14.23 19.72
CA LEU A 128 -13.46 -13.85 19.84
C LEU A 128 -12.62 -14.92 20.55
N GLU A 129 -13.18 -15.60 21.54
CA GLU A 129 -12.51 -16.64 22.32
C GLU A 129 -12.15 -17.84 21.41
N THR A 130 -13.13 -18.36 20.67
CA THR A 130 -12.92 -19.44 19.68
C THR A 130 -11.94 -19.02 18.60
N ALA A 131 -11.99 -17.76 18.16
CA ALA A 131 -11.05 -17.24 17.17
C ALA A 131 -9.61 -17.22 17.69
N ILE A 132 -9.41 -16.77 18.93
CA ILE A 132 -8.10 -16.74 19.59
C ILE A 132 -7.53 -18.15 19.73
N GLU A 133 -8.33 -19.12 20.18
CA GLU A 133 -7.91 -20.52 20.27
C GLU A 133 -7.47 -21.06 18.91
N CYS A 134 -8.26 -20.80 17.85
CA CYS A 134 -7.91 -21.20 16.49
C CYS A 134 -6.60 -20.56 16.02
N PHE A 135 -6.40 -19.26 16.24
CA PHE A 135 -5.17 -18.59 15.84
C PHE A 135 -3.95 -19.02 16.67
N GLN A 136 -4.12 -19.36 17.95
CA GLN A 136 -3.06 -19.95 18.78
C GLN A 136 -2.64 -21.32 18.24
N ARG A 137 -3.60 -22.19 17.89
CA ARG A 137 -3.29 -23.48 17.24
C ARG A 137 -2.57 -23.30 15.91
N HIS A 138 -3.01 -22.35 15.09
CA HIS A 138 -2.31 -22.04 13.84
C HIS A 138 -0.88 -21.53 14.08
N LEU A 139 -0.65 -20.72 15.12
CA LEU A 139 0.68 -20.26 15.51
C LEU A 139 1.60 -21.42 15.95
N GLU A 140 1.09 -22.31 16.81
CA GLU A 140 1.82 -23.51 17.27
C GLU A 140 2.25 -24.38 16.09
N ILE A 141 1.32 -24.67 15.18
CA ILE A 141 1.58 -25.49 13.99
C ILE A 141 2.55 -24.77 13.04
N SER A 142 2.39 -23.45 12.83
CA SER A 142 3.28 -22.69 11.96
C SER A 142 4.74 -22.77 12.44
N LYS A 143 4.96 -22.69 13.76
CA LYS A 143 6.27 -22.91 14.39
C LYS A 143 6.77 -24.34 14.20
N GLU A 144 5.90 -25.33 14.38
CA GLU A 144 6.22 -26.77 14.19
C GLU A 144 6.74 -27.05 12.78
N VAL A 145 6.10 -26.47 11.75
CA VAL A 145 6.46 -26.68 10.33
C VAL A 145 7.48 -25.69 9.79
N GLY A 146 7.91 -24.70 10.59
CA GLY A 146 8.85 -23.65 10.18
C GLY A 146 8.27 -22.60 9.21
N ASP A 147 6.95 -22.44 9.16
CA ASP A 147 6.28 -21.42 8.34
C ASP A 147 6.30 -20.05 9.05
N LYS A 148 7.42 -19.33 8.92
CA LYS A 148 7.56 -17.98 9.49
C LYS A 148 6.49 -16.98 9.02
N THR A 149 5.98 -17.13 7.79
CA THR A 149 4.92 -16.26 7.29
C THR A 149 3.58 -16.60 7.95
N GLY A 150 3.29 -17.88 8.15
CA GLY A 150 2.17 -18.38 8.93
C GLY A 150 2.21 -17.90 10.39
N GLU A 151 3.38 -17.92 11.01
CA GLU A 151 3.60 -17.37 12.36
C GLU A 151 3.23 -15.89 12.44
N ALA A 152 3.80 -15.07 11.54
CA ALA A 152 3.53 -13.63 11.48
C ALA A 152 2.05 -13.33 11.19
N CYS A 153 1.41 -14.10 10.30
CA CYS A 153 -0.03 -14.01 10.03
C CYS A 153 -0.86 -14.32 11.28
N SER A 154 -0.52 -15.39 12.00
CA SER A 154 -1.23 -15.79 13.23
C SER A 154 -1.15 -14.71 14.29
N LEU A 155 0.03 -14.14 14.51
CA LEU A 155 0.25 -13.05 15.45
C LEU A 155 -0.55 -11.79 15.06
N CYS A 156 -0.61 -11.44 13.77
CA CYS A 156 -1.43 -10.32 13.30
C CYS A 156 -2.93 -10.56 13.58
N SER A 157 -3.40 -11.79 13.37
CA SER A 157 -4.80 -12.18 13.60
C SER A 157 -5.16 -12.24 15.09
N LEU A 158 -4.24 -12.71 15.94
CA LEU A 158 -4.34 -12.65 17.39
C LEU A 158 -4.39 -11.20 17.88
N GLY A 159 -3.49 -10.34 17.37
CA GLY A 159 -3.46 -8.92 17.71
C GLY A 159 -4.80 -8.24 17.43
N SER A 160 -5.39 -8.54 16.27
CA SER A 160 -6.72 -8.04 15.88
C SER A 160 -7.84 -8.55 16.79
N SER A 161 -7.75 -9.79 17.25
CA SER A 161 -8.73 -10.40 18.16
C SER A 161 -8.64 -9.82 19.58
N PHE A 162 -7.43 -9.67 20.12
CA PHE A 162 -7.20 -9.03 21.41
C PHE A 162 -7.58 -7.55 21.39
N GLU A 163 -7.34 -6.85 20.27
CA GLU A 163 -7.80 -5.46 20.12
C GLU A 163 -9.33 -5.37 20.17
N CYS A 164 -10.05 -6.30 19.54
CA CYS A 164 -11.51 -6.36 19.65
C CYS A 164 -12.00 -6.64 21.08
N GLN A 165 -11.23 -7.41 21.87
CA GLN A 165 -11.47 -7.61 23.31
C GLN A 165 -11.03 -6.42 24.18
N ARG A 166 -10.50 -5.34 23.58
CA ARG A 166 -9.87 -4.20 24.27
C ARG A 166 -8.67 -4.56 25.15
N ASN A 167 -8.06 -5.72 24.93
CA ASN A 167 -6.80 -6.09 25.58
C ASN A 167 -5.62 -5.47 24.81
N LEU A 168 -5.37 -4.18 25.09
CA LEU A 168 -4.39 -3.39 24.34
C LEU A 168 -2.95 -3.88 24.49
N MET A 169 -2.63 -4.51 25.63
CA MET A 169 -1.29 -5.01 25.92
C MET A 169 -0.97 -6.23 25.05
N MET A 170 -1.80 -7.26 25.11
CA MET A 170 -1.64 -8.47 24.29
C MET A 170 -1.74 -8.15 22.80
N ALA A 171 -2.62 -7.23 22.41
CA ALA A 171 -2.74 -6.77 21.03
C ALA A 171 -1.43 -6.16 20.52
N PHE A 172 -0.81 -5.29 21.33
CA PHE A 172 0.48 -4.68 21.00
C PHE A 172 1.58 -5.72 20.85
N ASP A 173 1.73 -6.65 21.81
CA ASP A 173 2.79 -7.66 21.76
C ASP A 173 2.66 -8.55 20.52
N CYS A 174 1.42 -8.92 20.16
CA CYS A 174 1.12 -9.69 18.97
C CYS A 174 1.44 -8.91 17.68
N TYR A 175 1.00 -7.65 17.55
CA TYR A 175 1.31 -6.84 16.37
C TYR A 175 2.80 -6.54 16.25
N TYR A 176 3.48 -6.26 17.36
CA TYR A 176 4.92 -6.01 17.38
C TYR A 176 5.69 -7.24 16.89
N SER A 177 5.41 -8.41 17.47
CA SER A 177 6.05 -9.68 17.08
C SER A 177 5.78 -10.04 15.62
N SER A 178 4.55 -9.76 15.14
CA SER A 178 4.17 -9.95 13.75
C SER A 178 4.99 -9.08 12.80
N VAL A 179 5.15 -7.78 13.11
CA VAL A 179 5.93 -6.83 12.31
C VAL A 179 7.41 -7.22 12.27
N GLU A 180 8.00 -7.63 13.39
CA GLU A 180 9.41 -8.09 13.43
C GLU A 180 9.63 -9.27 12.49
N LEU A 181 8.77 -10.29 12.53
CA LEU A 181 8.87 -11.45 11.64
C LEU A 181 8.70 -11.05 10.15
N TYR A 182 7.77 -10.15 9.85
CA TYR A 182 7.61 -9.66 8.48
C TYR A 182 8.83 -8.87 8.00
N ASP A 183 9.44 -8.06 8.85
CA ASP A 183 10.66 -7.32 8.53
C ASP A 183 11.85 -8.28 8.30
N ASP A 184 11.99 -9.32 9.12
CA ASP A 184 13.00 -10.37 8.94
C ASP A 184 12.84 -11.11 7.60
N ILE A 185 11.61 -11.51 7.27
CA ILE A 185 11.33 -12.19 6.00
C ILE A 185 11.57 -11.21 4.84
N ARG A 186 11.11 -9.96 4.96
CA ARG A 186 11.32 -8.92 3.94
C ARG A 186 12.81 -8.68 3.68
N ALA A 187 13.63 -8.67 4.72
CA ALA A 187 15.08 -8.51 4.61
C ALA A 187 15.72 -9.65 3.79
N SER A 188 15.16 -10.87 3.84
CA SER A 188 15.65 -12.02 3.07
C SER A 188 15.33 -12.00 1.57
N LEU A 189 14.45 -11.10 1.09
CA LEU A 189 13.94 -11.06 -0.30
C LEU A 189 14.92 -10.53 -1.38
N GLN A 190 16.25 -10.65 -1.19
CA GLN A 190 17.31 -10.09 -2.08
C GLN A 190 17.14 -8.59 -2.39
N LEU A 191 17.88 -8.03 -3.37
CA LEU A 191 17.77 -6.64 -3.85
C LEU A 191 16.58 -6.43 -4.84
N ASN A 192 15.57 -7.31 -4.83
CA ASN A 192 14.38 -7.10 -5.66
C ASN A 192 13.39 -6.19 -4.94
N ASP A 193 13.56 -4.87 -5.15
CA ASP A 193 12.73 -3.84 -4.53
C ASP A 193 11.23 -4.04 -4.81
N HIS A 194 10.88 -4.56 -5.99
CA HIS A 194 9.49 -4.82 -6.32
C HIS A 194 8.86 -5.88 -5.40
N TRP A 195 9.60 -6.96 -5.10
CA TRP A 195 9.13 -8.00 -4.18
C TRP A 195 9.00 -7.47 -2.76
N LYS A 196 9.97 -6.66 -2.29
CA LYS A 196 9.90 -6.04 -0.96
C LYS A 196 8.68 -5.12 -0.81
N ILE A 197 8.40 -4.30 -1.83
CA ILE A 197 7.23 -3.41 -1.84
C ILE A 197 5.93 -4.23 -1.82
N CYS A 198 5.81 -5.24 -2.70
CA CYS A 198 4.64 -6.10 -2.76
C CYS A 198 4.42 -6.86 -1.45
N TYR A 199 5.50 -7.39 -0.85
CA TYR A 199 5.45 -8.10 0.42
C TYR A 199 4.97 -7.18 1.55
N ARG A 200 5.54 -5.97 1.70
CA ARG A 200 5.08 -4.98 2.69
C ARG A 200 3.60 -4.65 2.49
N ASN A 201 3.17 -4.41 1.24
CA ASN A 201 1.78 -4.06 0.94
C ASN A 201 0.81 -5.20 1.25
N GLN A 202 1.22 -6.45 1.04
CA GLN A 202 0.42 -7.62 1.37
C GLN A 202 0.15 -7.73 2.88
N TYR A 203 1.11 -7.34 3.72
CA TYR A 203 1.03 -7.45 5.18
C TYR A 203 0.82 -6.13 5.91
N GLN A 204 0.33 -5.09 5.21
CA GLN A 204 0.11 -3.75 5.77
C GLN A 204 -0.77 -3.72 7.02
N VAL A 205 -1.64 -4.72 7.22
CA VAL A 205 -2.56 -4.80 8.37
C VAL A 205 -1.79 -4.87 9.69
N ALA A 206 -0.67 -5.59 9.73
CA ALA A 206 0.14 -5.71 10.95
C ALA A 206 0.79 -4.36 11.31
N TYR A 207 1.34 -3.66 10.33
CA TYR A 207 1.93 -2.32 10.52
C TYR A 207 0.87 -1.30 10.94
N LYS A 208 -0.31 -1.31 10.29
CA LYS A 208 -1.45 -0.46 10.66
C LYS A 208 -1.95 -0.76 12.07
N GLY A 209 -2.05 -2.04 12.44
CA GLY A 209 -2.39 -2.48 13.80
C GLY A 209 -1.39 -2.00 14.85
N LEU A 210 -0.09 -2.06 14.55
CA LEU A 210 0.96 -1.64 15.48
C LEU A 210 0.91 -0.15 15.82
N TRP A 211 0.77 0.75 14.85
CA TRP A 211 0.69 2.17 15.20
C TRP A 211 -0.68 2.53 15.78
N ARG A 212 -1.77 1.92 15.30
CA ARG A 212 -3.12 2.12 15.84
C ARG A 212 -3.21 1.75 17.32
N ILE A 213 -2.63 0.62 17.72
CA ILE A 213 -2.67 0.20 19.12
C ILE A 213 -1.83 1.11 20.03
N ASN A 214 -0.74 1.71 19.51
CA ASN A 214 -0.01 2.75 20.23
C ASN A 214 -0.87 4.00 20.44
N LEU A 215 -1.65 4.42 19.44
CA LEU A 215 -2.62 5.52 19.61
C LEU A 215 -3.68 5.20 20.66
N ASN A 216 -4.27 4.00 20.61
CA ASN A 216 -5.27 3.56 21.59
C ASN A 216 -4.72 3.51 23.03
N ARG A 217 -3.40 3.41 23.19
CA ARG A 217 -2.68 3.48 24.48
C ARG A 217 -2.29 4.91 24.88
N GLY A 218 -2.68 5.93 24.12
CA GLY A 218 -2.29 7.34 24.30
C GLY A 218 -0.83 7.65 23.93
N GLN A 219 -0.12 6.71 23.28
CA GLN A 219 1.30 6.84 22.96
C GLN A 219 1.50 7.44 21.56
N VAL A 220 1.11 8.71 21.40
CA VAL A 220 1.09 9.43 20.11
C VAL A 220 2.43 9.37 19.38
N VAL A 221 3.54 9.66 20.08
CA VAL A 221 4.89 9.64 19.49
C VAL A 221 5.30 8.24 19.06
N LYS A 222 5.02 7.21 19.87
CA LYS A 222 5.34 5.82 19.51
C LYS A 222 4.50 5.33 18.34
N ALA A 223 3.25 5.78 18.22
CA ALA A 223 2.44 5.52 17.05
C ALA A 223 3.07 6.12 15.79
N LEU A 224 3.48 7.40 15.84
CA LEU A 224 4.16 8.04 14.72
C LEU A 224 5.43 7.25 14.30
N LEU A 225 6.27 6.88 15.27
CA LEU A 225 7.48 6.09 15.00
C LEU A 225 7.17 4.71 14.39
N ALA A 226 6.10 4.05 14.85
CA ALA A 226 5.63 2.79 14.27
C ALA A 226 5.12 2.96 12.84
N THR A 227 4.43 4.07 12.55
CA THR A 227 4.03 4.44 11.18
C THR A 227 5.26 4.66 10.30
N GLU A 228 6.24 5.43 10.76
CA GLU A 228 7.48 5.70 10.02
C GLU A 228 8.28 4.43 9.70
N LYS A 229 8.34 3.48 10.64
CA LYS A 229 8.99 2.18 10.42
C LYS A 229 8.42 1.44 9.21
N GLY A 230 7.13 1.58 8.96
CA GLY A 230 6.44 0.96 7.82
C GLY A 230 6.52 1.75 6.51
N ARG A 231 7.03 2.99 6.50
CA ARG A 231 7.09 3.83 5.30
C ARG A 231 8.34 3.57 4.47
N ALA A 232 8.17 3.64 3.15
CA ALA A 232 9.26 3.67 2.17
C ALA A 232 10.41 2.66 2.40
N GLN A 233 10.13 1.48 2.96
CA GLN A 233 11.16 0.55 3.44
C GLN A 233 12.12 0.12 2.32
N ALA A 234 11.62 -0.14 1.11
CA ALA A 234 12.48 -0.47 -0.02
C ALA A 234 13.37 0.70 -0.44
N LEU A 235 12.85 1.94 -0.42
CA LEU A 235 13.65 3.13 -0.68
C LEU A 235 14.70 3.33 0.40
N ARG A 236 14.36 3.12 1.67
CA ARG A 236 15.31 3.14 2.79
C ARG A 236 16.44 2.15 2.56
N ASP A 237 16.15 0.89 2.23
CA ASP A 237 17.17 -0.13 1.96
C ASP A 237 18.13 0.33 0.84
N LEU A 238 17.58 0.89 -0.25
CA LEU A 238 18.35 1.42 -1.37
C LEU A 238 19.22 2.62 -0.96
N MET A 239 18.68 3.53 -0.16
CA MET A 239 19.40 4.70 0.34
C MET A 239 20.51 4.31 1.33
N VAL A 240 20.27 3.35 2.23
CA VAL A 240 21.31 2.80 3.12
C VAL A 240 22.45 2.21 2.29
N THR A 241 22.13 1.43 1.26
CA THR A 241 23.14 0.83 0.37
C THR A 241 23.98 1.90 -0.35
N LYS A 242 23.37 3.04 -0.72
CA LYS A 242 24.07 4.11 -1.45
C LYS A 242 24.85 5.08 -0.56
N TYR A 243 24.29 5.46 0.59
CA TYR A 243 24.81 6.53 1.43
C TYR A 243 25.55 6.02 2.67
N GLN A 244 25.45 4.73 3.01
CA GLN A 244 26.18 4.11 4.12
C GLN A 244 26.98 2.85 3.68
N PRO A 245 27.96 2.98 2.76
CA PRO A 245 28.80 1.85 2.37
C PRO A 245 29.95 1.61 3.37
N GLY A 246 29.82 0.63 4.28
CA GLY A 246 30.94 0.03 5.03
C GLY A 246 30.73 -0.30 6.52
N ASP A 247 31.00 -1.57 6.90
CA ASP A 247 31.22 -2.22 8.21
C ASP A 247 30.37 -1.92 9.46
N SER A 248 29.36 -1.04 9.41
CA SER A 248 28.32 -1.00 10.44
C SER A 248 27.19 -1.97 10.08
N LEU A 249 27.48 -3.28 10.06
CA LEU A 249 26.47 -4.35 9.93
C LEU A 249 25.61 -4.50 11.19
N THR A 250 25.83 -3.68 12.22
CA THR A 250 24.73 -3.35 13.13
C THR A 250 23.84 -2.37 12.38
N PRO A 251 22.61 -2.75 11.94
CA PRO A 251 21.57 -1.76 11.88
C PRO A 251 21.51 -1.25 13.32
N SER A 252 22.18 -0.14 13.63
CA SER A 252 21.79 0.59 14.81
C SER A 252 20.31 0.78 14.56
N ALA A 253 19.48 0.15 15.40
CA ALA A 253 18.05 0.28 15.33
C ALA A 253 17.84 1.79 15.33
N SER A 254 17.62 2.35 14.13
CA SER A 254 17.81 3.76 13.88
C SER A 254 16.73 4.38 14.73
N ARG A 255 17.11 4.86 15.92
CA ARG A 255 16.23 5.64 16.76
C ARG A 255 15.96 6.85 15.91
N THR A 256 14.84 6.83 15.19
CA THR A 256 14.37 7.95 14.40
C THR A 256 14.18 9.07 15.41
N SER A 257 15.21 9.88 15.56
CA SER A 257 15.22 10.99 16.50
C SER A 257 14.38 12.07 15.88
N LEU A 258 13.38 12.56 16.59
CA LEU A 258 12.51 13.62 16.08
C LEU A 258 13.13 15.02 16.26
N ARG A 259 14.34 15.10 16.83
CA ARG A 259 15.01 16.38 17.16
C ARG A 259 15.30 17.28 15.97
N TRP A 260 15.60 16.70 14.81
CA TRP A 260 15.99 17.44 13.61
C TRP A 260 14.85 17.56 12.59
N VAL A 261 13.64 17.11 12.94
CA VAL A 261 12.46 17.20 12.07
C VAL A 261 12.09 18.67 11.93
N PRO A 262 11.95 19.20 10.69
CA PRO A 262 11.49 20.56 10.48
C PRO A 262 10.16 20.82 11.20
N LEU A 263 10.00 22.01 11.77
CA LEU A 263 8.72 22.47 12.29
C LEU A 263 7.67 22.43 11.17
N SER A 264 6.42 22.15 11.51
CA SER A 264 5.31 22.03 10.56
C SER A 264 5.47 20.86 9.57
N THR A 265 6.16 19.82 10.03
CA THR A 265 6.13 18.51 9.36
C THR A 265 4.82 17.80 9.71
N VAL A 266 4.05 17.44 8.68
CA VAL A 266 2.75 16.79 8.76
C VAL A 266 2.86 15.36 8.25
N PHE A 267 2.69 14.39 9.13
CA PHE A 267 2.60 12.98 8.76
C PHE A 267 1.15 12.61 8.52
N ILE A 268 0.87 11.95 7.40
CA ILE A 268 -0.49 11.54 7.02
C ILE A 268 -0.53 10.02 6.93
N ALA A 269 -1.46 9.40 7.66
CA ALA A 269 -1.76 7.97 7.55
C ALA A 269 -3.26 7.75 7.36
N ILE A 270 -3.61 6.57 6.85
CA ILE A 270 -4.99 6.16 6.63
C ILE A 270 -5.28 4.84 7.31
N ASN A 271 -6.37 4.79 8.05
CA ASN A 271 -6.87 3.54 8.63
C ASN A 271 -8.39 3.58 8.66
N GLY A 272 -9.00 2.70 7.85
CA GLY A 272 -10.44 2.68 7.67
C GLY A 272 -10.97 3.97 7.02
N PRO A 273 -12.10 4.53 7.49
CA PRO A 273 -12.68 5.78 6.98
C PRO A 273 -12.01 7.04 7.54
N CYS A 274 -10.92 6.89 8.32
CA CYS A 274 -10.25 7.99 9.00
C CYS A 274 -8.88 8.29 8.40
N VAL A 275 -8.55 9.58 8.35
CA VAL A 275 -7.21 10.11 8.07
C VAL A 275 -6.62 10.58 9.40
N TYR A 276 -5.39 10.18 9.67
CA TYR A 276 -4.65 10.56 10.87
C TYR A 276 -3.53 11.51 10.48
N PHE A 277 -3.48 12.66 11.14
CA PHE A 277 -2.45 13.67 10.99
C PHE A 277 -1.61 13.71 12.26
N TRP A 278 -0.28 13.66 12.14
CA TRP A 278 0.61 14.09 13.21
C TRP A 278 1.32 15.35 12.74
N VAL A 279 1.18 16.44 13.49
CA VAL A 279 1.82 17.72 13.20
C VAL A 279 2.91 17.97 14.23
N CYS A 280 4.15 18.09 13.75
CA CYS A 280 5.32 18.35 14.57
C CYS A 280 5.45 19.86 14.82
N LEU A 281 5.14 20.31 16.03
CA LEU A 281 5.20 21.72 16.44
C LEU A 281 6.51 22.06 17.17
N SER A 282 7.14 21.07 17.81
CA SER A 282 8.50 21.15 18.37
C SER A 282 9.03 19.74 18.65
N GLU A 283 10.29 19.60 19.06
CA GLU A 283 10.94 18.30 19.35
C GLU A 283 10.11 17.37 20.26
N ASN A 284 9.37 17.97 21.22
CA ASN A 284 8.57 17.23 22.19
C ASN A 284 7.06 17.53 22.10
N ASN A 285 6.63 18.32 21.11
CA ASN A 285 5.22 18.67 20.92
C ASN A 285 4.73 18.18 19.56
N ILE A 286 4.04 17.05 19.59
CA ILE A 286 3.41 16.45 18.41
C ILE A 286 1.91 16.38 18.69
N GLN A 287 1.15 17.15 17.94
CA GLN A 287 -0.30 17.09 17.98
C GLN A 287 -0.81 16.06 16.97
N MET A 288 -1.85 15.33 17.35
CA MET A 288 -2.49 14.33 16.48
C MET A 288 -3.94 14.72 16.23
N ARG A 289 -4.37 14.66 14.97
CA ARG A 289 -5.77 14.86 14.58
C ARG A 289 -6.29 13.66 13.83
N GLU A 290 -7.49 13.21 14.22
CA GLU A 290 -8.24 12.19 13.52
C GLU A 290 -9.39 12.84 12.75
N VAL A 291 -9.41 12.60 11.44
CA VAL A 291 -10.40 13.16 10.53
C VAL A 291 -11.22 12.04 9.91
N HIS A 292 -12.51 11.97 10.23
CA HIS A 292 -13.44 11.05 9.60
C HIS A 292 -13.97 11.65 8.30
N VAL A 293 -13.61 11.04 7.18
CA VAL A 293 -13.94 11.57 5.85
C VAL A 293 -15.15 10.86 5.29
N ASN A 294 -16.20 11.63 5.00
CA ASN A 294 -17.52 11.18 4.55
C ASN A 294 -18.13 10.10 5.48
N LYS A 295 -19.31 9.57 5.13
CA LYS A 295 -19.96 8.47 5.86
C LYS A 295 -19.69 7.13 5.18
N TYR A 296 -18.43 6.69 5.15
CA TYR A 296 -18.06 5.40 4.58
C TYR A 296 -18.38 4.22 5.49
N LYS A 297 -18.76 3.09 4.90
CA LYS A 297 -19.05 1.85 5.63
C LYS A 297 -17.89 0.87 5.60
N TYR A 298 -17.05 0.92 4.56
CA TYR A 298 -15.89 0.05 4.40
C TYR A 298 -14.59 0.86 4.39
N GLY A 299 -13.53 0.26 4.94
CA GLY A 299 -12.24 0.93 5.12
C GLY A 299 -11.55 1.37 3.83
N ASP A 300 -11.75 0.64 2.73
CA ASP A 300 -11.08 0.93 1.46
C ASP A 300 -11.79 2.03 0.64
N GLU A 301 -13.00 2.43 1.02
CA GLU A 301 -13.77 3.44 0.28
C GLU A 301 -13.07 4.80 0.28
N LEU A 302 -12.45 5.17 1.40
CA LEU A 302 -11.67 6.40 1.50
C LEU A 302 -10.46 6.36 0.58
N GLU A 303 -9.68 5.28 0.59
CA GLU A 303 -8.52 5.14 -0.29
C GLU A 303 -8.92 5.30 -1.76
N PHE A 304 -10.00 4.64 -2.19
CA PHE A 304 -10.53 4.76 -3.55
C PHE A 304 -11.00 6.18 -3.86
N PHE A 305 -11.65 6.85 -2.91
CA PHE A 305 -12.13 8.22 -3.08
C PHE A 305 -10.97 9.21 -3.24
N ILE A 306 -9.92 9.12 -2.42
CA ILE A 306 -8.72 9.96 -2.57
C ILE A 306 -8.04 9.69 -3.92
N GLN A 307 -7.95 8.43 -4.36
CA GLN A 307 -7.44 8.12 -5.70
C GLN A 307 -8.27 8.78 -6.80
N LEU A 308 -9.60 8.77 -6.68
CA LEU A 308 -10.49 9.43 -7.63
C LEU A 308 -10.33 10.95 -7.62
N LEU A 309 -10.19 11.56 -6.45
CA LEU A 309 -9.92 12.99 -6.31
C LEU A 309 -8.58 13.35 -6.95
N ASN A 310 -7.50 12.62 -6.68
CA ASN A 310 -6.19 12.87 -7.30
C ASN A 310 -6.26 12.85 -8.83
N LYS A 311 -6.94 11.85 -9.41
CA LYS A 311 -7.14 11.77 -10.87
C LYS A 311 -7.93 12.94 -11.42
N THR A 312 -8.93 13.41 -10.67
CA THR A 312 -9.79 14.52 -11.07
C THR A 312 -9.02 15.84 -10.96
N ALA A 313 -8.30 16.07 -9.86
CA ALA A 313 -7.43 17.20 -9.62
C ALA A 313 -6.38 17.34 -10.73
N LEU A 314 -5.73 16.25 -11.12
CA LEU A 314 -4.78 16.26 -12.25
C LEU A 314 -5.44 16.70 -13.56
N ARG A 315 -6.66 16.24 -13.84
CA ARG A 315 -7.41 16.69 -15.04
C ARG A 315 -7.83 18.15 -14.96
N GLU A 316 -8.13 18.66 -13.77
CA GLU A 316 -8.46 20.07 -13.55
C GLU A 316 -7.23 20.95 -13.81
N ILE A 317 -6.06 20.56 -13.29
CA ILE A 317 -4.77 21.22 -13.56
C ILE A 317 -4.49 21.23 -15.07
N SER A 318 -4.62 20.09 -15.75
CA SER A 318 -4.34 19.99 -17.20
C SER A 318 -5.31 20.76 -18.10
N LYS A 319 -6.46 21.25 -17.59
CA LYS A 319 -7.41 22.04 -18.37
C LYS A 319 -7.16 23.54 -18.30
N ARG A 320 -6.30 24.02 -17.40
CA ARG A 320 -6.10 25.45 -17.09
C ARG A 320 -5.02 26.16 -17.94
N ASP A 321 -4.57 25.59 -19.07
CA ASP A 321 -3.56 26.15 -19.99
C ASP A 321 -3.92 27.52 -20.65
N THR A 322 -4.93 28.26 -20.18
CA THR A 322 -5.39 29.53 -20.78
C THR A 322 -5.53 30.73 -19.86
N VAL A 323 -4.95 30.76 -18.65
CA VAL A 323 -5.02 32.00 -17.83
C VAL A 323 -3.68 32.41 -17.20
N THR A 324 -3.29 33.64 -17.54
CA THR A 324 -2.18 34.45 -17.03
C THR A 324 -2.30 34.77 -15.53
N ILE A 325 -1.16 34.79 -14.85
CA ILE A 325 -1.01 35.01 -13.41
C ILE A 325 -1.12 36.52 -13.11
N GLU A 326 -2.03 36.91 -12.23
CA GLU A 326 -2.06 38.24 -11.59
C GLU A 326 -2.17 38.08 -10.06
N ASN A 327 -1.20 38.65 -9.32
CA ASN A 327 -1.21 38.82 -7.86
C ASN A 327 -2.15 39.97 -7.48
N PRO A 328 -2.82 40.00 -6.29
CA PRO A 328 -2.43 40.93 -5.19
C PRO A 328 -2.95 40.49 -3.76
N PRO A 329 -3.11 41.35 -2.69
CA PRO A 329 -2.33 41.33 -1.44
C PRO A 329 -3.12 41.17 -0.10
N PHE A 330 -2.35 41.18 1.01
CA PHE A 330 -2.59 41.06 2.48
C PHE A 330 -3.75 41.86 3.16
N ASP A 331 -4.43 41.28 4.18
CA ASP A 331 -4.32 41.62 5.63
C ASP A 331 -5.30 40.84 6.58
N SER A 332 -4.87 40.70 7.84
CA SER A 332 -5.17 39.75 8.97
C SER A 332 -6.37 40.07 9.93
N PRO A 333 -6.50 39.50 11.18
CA PRO A 333 -6.97 38.15 11.60
C PRO A 333 -8.06 38.20 12.73
N THR A 334 -8.56 37.04 13.22
CA THR A 334 -9.02 36.88 14.64
C THR A 334 -9.14 35.41 15.10
N GLU A 335 -8.54 35.13 16.26
CA GLU A 335 -8.49 33.92 17.12
C GLU A 335 -9.87 33.54 17.73
N GLU A 336 -10.14 32.42 18.40
CA GLU A 336 -9.65 31.03 18.59
C GLU A 336 -10.80 30.31 19.37
N GLU A 337 -10.92 28.98 19.30
CA GLU A 337 -10.95 28.13 20.51
C GLU A 337 -10.80 26.65 20.13
N VAL A 338 -9.97 25.94 20.91
CA VAL A 338 -9.46 24.58 20.66
C VAL A 338 -10.33 23.53 21.35
N VAL A 339 -10.70 22.47 20.61
CA VAL A 339 -11.20 21.21 21.19
C VAL A 339 -10.52 20.03 20.50
N ASN A 340 -10.12 19.04 21.30
CA ASN A 340 -9.67 17.72 20.82
C ASN A 340 -10.85 16.96 20.22
N ASP A 341 -11.23 17.33 19.00
CA ASP A 341 -12.39 16.77 18.31
C ASP A 341 -11.97 15.82 17.19
N VAL A 342 -12.72 14.72 17.09
CA VAL A 342 -12.77 13.94 15.85
C VAL A 342 -13.42 14.83 14.79
N ILE A 343 -12.62 15.32 13.84
CA ILE A 343 -13.09 16.24 12.81
C ILE A 343 -13.86 15.45 11.77
N ARG A 344 -15.09 15.85 11.47
CA ARG A 344 -15.90 15.23 10.41
C ARG A 344 -15.90 16.10 9.17
N VAL A 345 -15.47 15.54 8.05
CA VAL A 345 -15.43 16.23 6.75
C VAL A 345 -16.31 15.47 5.76
N ASP A 346 -17.41 16.07 5.28
CA ASP A 346 -18.23 15.51 4.20
C ASP A 346 -18.14 16.38 2.94
N VAL A 347 -17.41 15.89 1.95
CA VAL A 347 -17.17 16.58 0.67
C VAL A 347 -17.71 15.78 -0.52
N ARG A 348 -18.36 14.64 -0.27
CA ARG A 348 -18.79 13.72 -1.33
C ARG A 348 -19.81 14.37 -2.27
N HIS A 349 -20.73 15.15 -1.72
CA HIS A 349 -21.80 15.82 -2.45
C HIS A 349 -21.51 17.28 -2.78
N SER A 350 -20.35 17.80 -2.35
CA SER A 350 -19.95 19.16 -2.66
C SER A 350 -19.72 19.33 -4.17
N GLN A 351 -20.12 20.47 -4.71
CA GLN A 351 -19.84 20.86 -6.10
C GLN A 351 -18.43 21.45 -6.28
N SER A 352 -17.63 21.53 -5.21
CA SER A 352 -16.27 22.05 -5.26
C SER A 352 -15.33 21.20 -6.13
N SER A 353 -14.28 21.85 -6.64
CA SER A 353 -13.21 21.22 -7.41
C SER A 353 -12.53 20.11 -6.61
N ALA A 354 -11.90 19.15 -7.28
CA ALA A 354 -11.16 18.09 -6.60
C ALA A 354 -10.01 18.66 -5.75
N LEU A 355 -9.36 19.74 -6.20
CA LEU A 355 -8.31 20.44 -5.46
C LEU A 355 -8.83 21.02 -4.13
N LYS A 356 -10.01 21.64 -4.15
CA LYS A 356 -10.64 22.19 -2.93
C LYS A 356 -11.11 21.08 -1.99
N LYS A 357 -11.66 19.98 -2.52
CA LYS A 357 -12.02 18.80 -1.69
C LYS A 357 -10.80 18.18 -1.00
N LEU A 358 -9.67 18.12 -1.70
CA LEU A 358 -8.42 17.63 -1.11
C LEU A 358 -7.89 18.61 -0.05
N TYR A 359 -7.98 19.92 -0.28
CA TYR A 359 -7.68 20.94 0.73
C TYR A 359 -8.55 20.76 1.98
N ASP A 360 -9.87 20.61 1.80
CA ASP A 360 -10.83 20.41 2.89
C ASP A 360 -10.56 19.14 3.72
N ILE A 361 -10.01 18.10 3.10
CA ILE A 361 -9.65 16.84 3.78
C ILE A 361 -8.29 16.93 4.48
N ILE A 362 -7.33 17.67 3.90
CA ILE A 362 -5.91 17.60 4.28
C ILE A 362 -5.48 18.82 5.09
N VAL A 363 -5.82 20.01 4.64
CA VAL A 363 -5.28 21.28 5.15
C VAL A 363 -6.24 21.89 6.16
N THR A 364 -7.53 22.00 5.83
CA THR A 364 -8.54 22.57 6.74
C THR A 364 -8.50 21.94 8.14
N PRO A 365 -8.37 20.61 8.31
CA PRO A 365 -8.36 20.00 9.62
C PRO A 365 -7.09 20.24 10.42
N ILE A 366 -6.04 20.87 9.88
CA ILE A 366 -4.77 21.14 10.56
C ILE A 366 -4.33 22.60 10.37
N ALA A 367 -5.18 23.46 9.82
CA ALA A 367 -4.80 24.78 9.33
C ALA A 367 -4.17 25.64 10.45
N ASP A 368 -4.79 25.67 11.62
CA ASP A 368 -4.31 26.37 12.81
C ASP A 368 -2.97 25.85 13.34
N LEU A 369 -2.59 24.61 13.02
CA LEU A 369 -1.31 24.03 13.44
C LEU A 369 -0.16 24.35 12.48
N ILE A 370 -0.47 24.77 11.26
CA ILE A 370 0.52 25.01 10.21
C ILE A 370 0.50 26.45 9.68
N GLU A 371 -0.49 27.25 10.08
CA GLU A 371 -0.61 28.66 9.72
C GLU A 371 0.62 29.47 10.15
N GLY A 372 1.00 30.46 9.34
CA GLY A 372 2.15 31.32 9.60
C GLY A 372 3.53 30.70 9.34
N ASN A 373 3.61 29.46 8.82
CA ASN A 373 4.88 28.83 8.49
C ASN A 373 5.27 29.03 7.02
N ASP A 374 6.50 29.48 6.80
CA ASP A 374 7.06 29.69 5.47
C ASP A 374 7.28 28.37 4.69
N GLU A 375 7.43 27.24 5.39
CA GLU A 375 7.53 25.90 4.81
C GLU A 375 6.60 24.91 5.50
N ILE A 376 5.90 24.09 4.70
CA ILE A 376 5.13 22.94 5.18
C ILE A 376 5.72 21.68 4.54
N THR A 377 6.07 20.71 5.39
CA THR A 377 6.60 19.41 4.93
C THR A 377 5.55 18.30 5.12
N PHE A 378 5.08 17.70 4.03
CA PHE A 378 4.16 16.56 4.08
C PHE A 378 4.91 15.22 3.96
N ILE A 379 4.58 14.28 4.84
CA ILE A 379 5.04 12.89 4.80
C ILE A 379 3.82 11.96 4.65
N PRO A 380 3.34 11.76 3.40
CA PRO A 380 2.09 11.04 3.14
C PRO A 380 2.23 9.51 3.11
N GLU A 381 1.09 8.82 3.28
CA GLU A 381 0.94 7.38 3.02
C GLU A 381 -0.10 7.11 1.94
N GLY A 382 0.03 5.96 1.27
CA GLY A 382 -1.00 5.42 0.40
C GLY A 382 -1.35 6.39 -0.74
N PRO A 383 -2.65 6.68 -0.97
CA PRO A 383 -3.05 7.56 -2.07
C PRO A 383 -2.69 9.03 -1.84
N PHE A 384 -2.38 9.44 -0.61
CA PHE A 384 -1.96 10.81 -0.32
C PHE A 384 -0.60 11.15 -0.95
N CYS A 385 0.24 10.14 -1.24
CA CYS A 385 1.52 10.33 -1.93
C CYS A 385 1.37 10.92 -3.35
N LEU A 386 0.16 10.93 -3.91
CA LEU A 386 -0.14 11.43 -5.25
C LEU A 386 -0.93 12.75 -5.23
N VAL A 387 -1.13 13.35 -4.06
CA VAL A 387 -1.81 14.64 -3.94
C VAL A 387 -0.91 15.75 -4.50
N PRO A 388 -1.43 16.63 -5.37
CA PRO A 388 -0.68 17.78 -5.85
C PRO A 388 -0.70 18.89 -4.79
N TYR A 389 0.03 18.71 -3.67
CA TYR A 389 -0.03 19.57 -2.48
C TYR A 389 0.12 21.07 -2.80
N ALA A 390 1.06 21.43 -3.68
CA ALA A 390 1.26 22.81 -4.11
C ALA A 390 0.01 23.43 -4.77
N ALA A 391 -0.77 22.63 -5.50
CA ALA A 391 -1.95 23.09 -6.23
C ALA A 391 -3.26 22.97 -5.43
N LEU A 392 -3.21 22.56 -4.15
CA LEU A 392 -4.42 22.55 -3.32
C LEU A 392 -4.96 23.97 -3.18
N GLN A 393 -6.28 24.10 -3.29
CA GLN A 393 -6.94 25.39 -3.31
C GLN A 393 -7.69 25.63 -2.01
N ASP A 394 -7.42 26.76 -1.38
CA ASP A 394 -8.11 27.21 -0.18
C ASP A 394 -9.57 27.63 -0.47
N PRO A 395 -10.35 28.04 0.54
CA PRO A 395 -11.70 28.55 0.32
C PRO A 395 -11.78 29.74 -0.64
N ASN A 396 -10.73 30.57 -0.70
CA ASN A 396 -10.61 31.78 -1.52
C ASN A 396 -10.09 31.48 -2.94
N SER A 397 -9.82 30.22 -3.26
CA SER A 397 -9.26 29.74 -4.54
C SER A 397 -7.77 30.06 -4.76
N SER A 398 -7.06 30.52 -3.73
CA SER A 398 -5.60 30.68 -3.73
C SER A 398 -4.93 29.31 -3.59
N TYR A 399 -3.75 29.15 -4.20
CA TYR A 399 -3.02 27.89 -4.10
C TYR A 399 -2.19 27.85 -2.83
N LEU A 400 -2.04 26.67 -2.24
CA LEU A 400 -1.24 26.48 -1.05
C LEU A 400 0.25 26.88 -1.28
N SER A 401 0.75 26.76 -2.51
CA SER A 401 2.09 27.25 -2.87
C SER A 401 2.25 28.76 -2.87
N ASP A 402 1.16 29.52 -2.89
CA ASP A 402 1.20 30.98 -2.91
C ASP A 402 1.51 31.55 -1.53
N SER A 403 1.17 30.81 -0.46
CA SER A 403 1.40 31.20 0.93
C SER A 403 2.59 30.51 1.60
N SER A 404 2.90 29.27 1.22
CA SER A 404 3.96 28.49 1.86
C SER A 404 4.77 27.66 0.86
N ARG A 405 6.06 27.49 1.13
CA ARG A 405 6.91 26.53 0.43
C ARG A 405 6.48 25.11 0.78
N ILE A 406 6.15 24.31 -0.23
CA ILE A 406 5.67 22.94 -0.02
C ILE A 406 6.77 21.94 -0.30
N ARG A 407 7.06 21.09 0.69
CA ARG A 407 7.96 19.95 0.57
C ARG A 407 7.18 18.66 0.81
N VAL A 408 7.44 17.64 0.01
CA VAL A 408 6.81 16.32 0.15
C VAL A 408 7.88 15.26 0.19
N LEU A 409 7.84 14.38 1.19
CA LEU A 409 8.86 13.36 1.43
C LEU A 409 8.23 11.97 1.59
N PRO A 410 8.89 10.91 1.09
CA PRO A 410 8.35 9.55 1.19
C PRO A 410 8.45 8.95 2.61
N SER A 411 9.44 9.37 3.40
CA SER A 411 9.60 9.01 4.81
C SER A 411 10.61 9.94 5.49
N LEU A 412 10.51 10.06 6.81
CA LEU A 412 11.51 10.78 7.60
C LEU A 412 12.87 10.08 7.55
N THR A 413 12.87 8.74 7.57
CA THR A 413 14.12 7.97 7.51
C THR A 413 14.92 8.27 6.25
N THR A 414 14.26 8.44 5.10
CA THR A 414 14.92 8.84 3.85
C THR A 414 15.54 10.23 3.98
N LEU A 415 14.83 11.19 4.58
CA LEU A 415 15.38 12.53 4.81
C LEU A 415 16.59 12.49 5.75
N GLN A 416 16.53 11.68 6.81
CA GLN A 416 17.64 11.52 7.75
C GLN A 416 18.89 11.03 7.05
N LEU A 417 18.77 9.99 6.22
CA LEU A 417 19.90 9.42 5.48
C LEU A 417 20.55 10.42 4.52
N ILE A 418 19.74 11.32 3.94
CA ILE A 418 20.25 12.41 3.08
C ILE A 418 20.94 13.48 3.94
N HIS A 419 20.33 13.86 5.05
CA HIS A 419 20.89 14.87 5.97
C HIS A 419 22.22 14.42 6.60
N ASP A 420 22.29 13.15 7.01
CA ASP A 420 23.49 12.56 7.64
C ASP A 420 24.60 12.27 6.61
N CYS A 421 24.30 12.39 5.30
CA CYS A 421 25.29 12.27 4.26
C CYS A 421 26.20 13.52 4.23
N PRO A 422 27.53 13.39 4.06
CA PRO A 422 28.42 14.54 3.97
C PRO A 422 27.96 15.53 2.90
N ALA A 423 27.94 16.83 3.19
CA ALA A 423 27.51 17.87 2.25
C ALA A 423 28.23 17.77 0.88
N ASP A 424 29.52 17.41 0.93
CA ASP A 424 30.38 17.13 -0.22
C ASP A 424 29.85 16.03 -1.15
N PHE A 425 29.09 15.06 -0.64
CA PHE A 425 28.51 13.98 -1.44
C PHE A 425 27.49 14.51 -2.44
N HIS A 426 26.72 15.52 -2.06
CA HIS A 426 25.68 16.13 -2.88
C HIS A 426 26.16 17.36 -3.67
N MET A 427 27.28 17.98 -3.26
CA MET A 427 27.74 19.25 -3.85
C MET A 427 28.83 19.09 -4.92
N LYS A 428 29.44 17.91 -5.06
CA LYS A 428 30.60 17.72 -5.96
C LYS A 428 30.26 17.41 -7.42
N THR A 429 28.99 17.17 -7.75
CA THR A 429 28.58 16.74 -9.10
C THR A 429 27.42 17.59 -9.62
N GLY A 430 27.44 17.92 -10.92
CA GLY A 430 26.53 18.89 -11.54
C GLY A 430 25.05 18.47 -11.56
N VAL A 431 24.23 19.17 -12.34
CA VAL A 431 22.79 18.90 -12.46
C VAL A 431 22.47 18.36 -13.86
N LEU A 432 21.60 17.36 -13.94
CA LEU A 432 21.02 16.88 -15.20
C LEU A 432 19.56 17.31 -15.28
N LEU A 433 19.25 18.17 -16.25
CA LEU A 433 17.89 18.60 -16.54
C LEU A 433 17.44 17.95 -17.84
N VAL A 434 16.30 17.24 -17.83
CA VAL A 434 15.73 16.56 -19.01
C VAL A 434 14.28 16.98 -19.16
N GLY A 435 13.93 17.63 -20.26
CA GLY A 435 12.58 18.14 -20.48
C GLY A 435 12.07 17.88 -21.89
N ASP A 436 10.81 17.45 -22.02
CA ASP A 436 10.14 17.29 -23.32
C ASP A 436 10.97 16.47 -24.35
N PRO A 437 11.36 15.21 -24.03
CA PRO A 437 12.09 14.38 -24.96
C PRO A 437 11.27 14.08 -26.22
N CYS A 438 11.94 13.85 -27.35
CA CYS A 438 11.26 13.66 -28.64
C CYS A 438 10.46 12.34 -28.69
N PHE A 439 9.13 12.44 -28.84
CA PHE A 439 8.23 11.29 -28.99
C PHE A 439 7.75 11.05 -30.42
N LYS A 440 8.43 11.59 -31.45
CA LYS A 440 8.05 11.39 -32.85
C LYS A 440 7.84 9.88 -33.09
N HIS A 441 6.61 9.49 -33.41
CA HIS A 441 6.16 8.12 -33.69
C HIS A 441 5.93 7.18 -32.49
N ILE A 442 5.95 7.66 -31.24
CA ILE A 442 5.59 6.83 -30.09
C ILE A 442 4.06 6.73 -29.96
N ILE A 443 3.53 5.55 -30.27
CA ILE A 443 2.12 5.20 -30.08
C ILE A 443 1.96 4.56 -28.70
N TYR A 444 1.20 5.23 -27.83
CA TYR A 444 0.84 4.74 -26.52
C TYR A 444 -0.68 4.57 -26.42
N GLU A 445 -1.15 3.37 -26.07
CA GLU A 445 -2.59 3.06 -25.92
C GLU A 445 -3.45 3.47 -27.14
N ARG A 446 -2.91 3.21 -28.33
CA ARG A 446 -3.52 3.57 -29.63
C ARG A 446 -3.64 5.08 -29.88
N ARG A 447 -2.90 5.91 -29.14
CA ARG A 447 -2.79 7.37 -29.35
C ARG A 447 -1.34 7.75 -29.56
N LEU A 448 -1.10 8.72 -30.44
CA LEU A 448 0.22 9.34 -30.57
C LEU A 448 0.46 10.20 -29.33
N LEU A 449 1.62 10.05 -28.69
CA LEU A 449 2.02 10.98 -27.64
C LEU A 449 2.33 12.34 -28.25
N VAL A 450 1.76 13.39 -27.65
CA VAL A 450 2.00 14.79 -28.05
C VAL A 450 3.19 15.30 -27.27
N GLN A 451 3.93 16.27 -27.80
CA GLN A 451 4.99 16.93 -27.02
C GLN A 451 4.42 17.67 -25.80
N LEU A 452 5.27 17.91 -24.80
CA LEU A 452 4.98 18.69 -23.59
C LEU A 452 5.75 20.02 -23.60
N PRO A 453 5.27 21.06 -24.32
CA PRO A 453 5.93 22.36 -24.30
C PRO A 453 6.12 22.94 -22.90
N GLY A 454 5.21 22.65 -21.95
CA GLY A 454 5.36 23.05 -20.56
C GLY A 454 6.58 22.44 -19.88
N ALA A 455 6.83 21.13 -20.09
CA ALA A 455 8.00 20.44 -19.56
C ALA A 455 9.32 20.99 -20.13
N ARG A 456 9.31 21.45 -21.39
CA ARG A 456 10.45 22.15 -21.99
C ARG A 456 10.72 23.48 -21.28
N LYS A 457 9.68 24.30 -21.13
CA LYS A 457 9.77 25.61 -20.45
C LYS A 457 10.25 25.46 -19.00
N GLU A 458 9.78 24.43 -18.30
CA GLU A 458 10.18 24.09 -16.93
C GLU A 458 11.69 23.87 -16.84
N VAL A 459 12.25 22.96 -17.64
CA VAL A 459 13.69 22.68 -17.57
C VAL A 459 14.56 23.81 -18.09
N GLU A 460 14.07 24.62 -19.04
CA GLU A 460 14.76 25.82 -19.51
C GLU A 460 14.81 26.90 -18.41
N MET A 461 13.72 27.07 -17.66
CA MET A 461 13.67 27.99 -16.53
C MET A 461 14.62 27.55 -15.42
N ILE A 462 14.56 26.26 -15.02
CA ILE A 462 15.46 25.69 -14.02
C ILE A 462 16.92 25.79 -14.48
N GLY A 463 17.17 25.55 -15.77
CA GLY A 463 18.50 25.64 -16.38
C GLY A 463 19.10 27.04 -16.29
N ARG A 464 18.29 28.10 -16.44
CA ARG A 464 18.75 29.49 -16.22
C ARG A 464 19.11 29.77 -14.77
N ILE A 465 18.33 29.25 -13.82
CA ILE A 465 18.57 29.42 -12.38
C ILE A 465 19.88 28.73 -11.96
N LEU A 466 20.11 27.52 -12.47
CA LEU A 466 21.26 26.70 -12.09
C LEU A 466 22.47 26.89 -13.01
N ASN A 467 22.35 27.72 -14.04
CA ASN A 467 23.35 27.90 -15.10
C ASN A 467 23.76 26.57 -15.78
N VAL A 468 22.77 25.74 -16.12
CA VAL A 468 22.95 24.42 -16.75
C VAL A 468 22.06 24.30 -18.00
N SER A 469 22.62 23.83 -19.11
CA SER A 469 21.85 23.58 -20.33
C SER A 469 21.04 22.27 -20.21
N PRO A 470 19.70 22.30 -20.34
CA PRO A 470 18.87 21.11 -20.29
C PRO A 470 18.97 20.27 -21.56
N LEU A 471 18.76 18.96 -21.43
CA LEU A 471 18.49 18.07 -22.55
C LEU A 471 17.02 18.18 -22.91
N THR A 472 16.71 18.61 -24.14
CA THR A 472 15.34 18.72 -24.64
C THR A 472 15.18 18.16 -26.05
N GLY A 473 13.95 17.78 -26.41
CA GLY A 473 13.62 17.33 -27.76
C GLY A 473 14.46 16.12 -28.20
N GLU A 474 15.09 16.22 -29.37
CA GLU A 474 15.88 15.13 -29.96
C GLU A 474 17.19 14.85 -29.22
N MET A 475 17.67 15.79 -28.39
CA MET A 475 18.88 15.60 -27.59
C MET A 475 18.63 14.82 -26.29
N ALA A 476 17.38 14.78 -25.82
CA ALA A 476 16.98 14.08 -24.61
C ALA A 476 16.76 12.58 -24.86
N THR A 477 17.78 11.89 -25.36
CA THR A 477 17.73 10.45 -25.62
C THR A 477 18.01 9.64 -24.35
N LYS A 478 17.53 8.39 -24.31
CA LYS A 478 17.79 7.47 -23.20
C LYS A 478 19.30 7.29 -22.97
N ASP A 479 20.06 7.14 -24.04
CA ASP A 479 21.50 6.88 -23.96
C ASP A 479 22.26 8.08 -23.39
N GLU A 480 21.91 9.30 -23.82
CA GLU A 480 22.56 10.52 -23.30
C GLU A 480 22.21 10.76 -21.83
N VAL A 481 20.96 10.48 -21.44
CA VAL A 481 20.54 10.55 -20.03
C VAL A 481 21.31 9.53 -19.19
N LEU A 482 21.35 8.25 -19.60
CA LEU A 482 22.05 7.20 -18.85
C LEU A 482 23.56 7.43 -18.76
N LYS A 483 24.17 8.04 -19.78
CA LYS A 483 25.59 8.42 -19.76
C LYS A 483 25.90 9.46 -18.68
N ARG A 484 24.99 10.43 -18.46
CA ARG A 484 25.20 11.53 -17.52
C ARG A 484 24.66 11.26 -16.11
N ILE A 485 23.69 10.36 -15.96
CA ILE A 485 22.94 10.15 -14.71
C ILE A 485 23.83 9.74 -13.53
N SER A 486 24.95 9.07 -13.76
CA SER A 486 25.91 8.65 -12.72
C SER A 486 26.90 9.74 -12.33
N SER A 487 26.96 10.85 -13.08
CA SER A 487 27.94 11.93 -12.92
C SER A 487 27.39 13.20 -12.29
N VAL A 488 26.13 13.20 -11.87
CA VAL A 488 25.38 14.36 -11.37
C VAL A 488 24.79 14.08 -10.00
N ALA A 489 24.67 15.11 -9.16
CA ALA A 489 24.06 14.99 -7.84
C ALA A 489 22.54 15.17 -7.88
N LEU A 490 22.07 15.99 -8.83
CA LEU A 490 20.66 16.33 -8.99
C LEU A 490 20.19 15.98 -10.40
N ILE A 491 19.06 15.30 -10.48
CA ILE A 491 18.40 14.95 -11.72
C ILE A 491 16.98 15.47 -11.65
N HIS A 492 16.59 16.28 -12.62
CA HIS A 492 15.22 16.73 -12.80
C HIS A 492 14.73 16.29 -14.18
N ILE A 493 13.63 15.54 -14.20
CA ILE A 493 13.04 14.99 -15.42
C ILE A 493 11.60 15.48 -15.52
N ALA A 494 11.34 16.33 -16.51
CA ALA A 494 10.01 16.75 -16.92
C ALA A 494 9.66 16.06 -18.25
N ALA A 495 8.94 14.94 -18.18
CA ALA A 495 8.62 14.14 -19.36
C ALA A 495 7.32 13.35 -19.17
N HIS A 496 6.84 12.70 -20.24
CA HIS A 496 5.79 11.69 -20.11
C HIS A 496 6.26 10.57 -19.18
N GLY A 497 5.48 10.29 -18.13
CA GLY A 497 5.67 9.14 -17.25
C GLY A 497 4.77 7.98 -17.65
N LYS A 498 5.33 6.77 -17.81
CA LYS A 498 4.56 5.54 -17.95
C LYS A 498 4.48 4.83 -16.60
N MET A 499 3.28 4.73 -16.04
CA MET A 499 3.02 4.11 -14.74
C MET A 499 2.75 2.59 -14.84
N GLU A 500 3.45 1.86 -15.73
CA GLU A 500 3.32 0.39 -15.80
C GLU A 500 4.64 -0.28 -15.43
N ASN A 501 4.73 -0.68 -14.15
CA ASN A 501 5.41 -1.88 -13.67
C ASN A 501 4.74 -2.45 -12.39
N TRP A 502 3.50 -2.02 -12.08
CA TRP A 502 2.78 -2.50 -10.89
C TRP A 502 1.81 -3.66 -11.19
N ARG A 503 1.65 -4.04 -12.46
CA ARG A 503 0.73 -5.09 -12.88
C ARG A 503 1.45 -6.40 -13.10
N SER A 504 1.72 -7.09 -12.01
CA SER A 504 1.77 -8.54 -12.07
C SER A 504 1.16 -9.09 -10.79
N TYR A 505 0.10 -9.90 -10.97
CA TYR A 505 -0.56 -10.82 -10.02
C TYR A 505 -1.91 -10.40 -9.40
N PRO A 506 -2.83 -11.39 -9.22
CA PRO A 506 -4.27 -11.19 -9.04
C PRO A 506 -4.63 -11.02 -7.57
N GLY A 507 -5.59 -10.17 -7.27
CA GLY A 507 -6.17 -10.14 -5.92
C GLY A 507 -7.09 -8.98 -5.67
N THR A 508 -6.91 -7.89 -6.42
CA THR A 508 -7.78 -6.72 -6.35
C THR A 508 -7.80 -6.07 -7.72
N LYS A 509 -8.97 -6.11 -8.35
CA LYS A 509 -9.25 -5.37 -9.58
C LYS A 509 -9.21 -3.87 -9.25
N TYR A 510 -8.04 -3.25 -9.25
CA TYR A 510 -7.93 -1.80 -9.35
C TYR A 510 -8.06 -1.43 -10.83
N HIS A 511 -9.31 -1.20 -11.22
CA HIS A 511 -9.65 -0.78 -12.57
C HIS A 511 -9.34 0.72 -12.74
N LYS A 512 -8.44 0.96 -13.69
CA LYS A 512 -8.28 2.11 -14.61
C LYS A 512 -8.03 3.51 -14.00
N ARG A 513 -6.79 3.94 -14.29
CA ARG A 513 -6.20 5.29 -14.49
C ARG A 513 -6.60 6.40 -13.58
#